data_AF-K9G717-F1
#
_entry.id   AF-K9G717-F1
#
_cell.length_a   1.000
_cell.length_b   1.000
_cell.length_c   1.000
_cell.angle_alpha   90.00
_cell.angle_beta   90.00
_cell.angle_gamma   90.00
#
_symmetry.space_group_name_H-M   'P 1'
#
loop_
_entity.id
_entity.type
_entity.pdbx_description
1 polymer ?
#
loop_
_entity_poly.entity_id
_entity_poly.type
_entity_poly.pdbx_seq_one_letter_code
_entity_poly.pdbx_strand_id
1 'polypeptide(L)'
;MTDPLKSLIGPDRSMPVAISQKVYTIAGISATVFGLEELCKEASEVACLWLLHPRLATQERMMSFANSAITDWNTRSQDTPSAKGLIAVSFDQRNHGTRMIDPLANESWKEGNPRHAQDMFSIFQGTARDTSVLMDYLPSYTFPSGEHKITENLVLGVSLGGHAAWSCLLHEPRVSAGVIIIGCPDYINLMADRARLSKLPSWTKSAPPGAEVLGSEALPTSFLETVNRYDPAGMMLKHVDCGPSTGPLREGPLPQPSESEQQVLRPLLTRALAGKRILNLSGGKDKLVPYHRGELFLDWFKQTISSDGWFGDGGVSFEDIIDQAAGHEFTPKMAEEAFRFISETLAAGPDKAGQQGSVRESKI
;
A
#
# COMPACT_ATOMS: atom_id res chain seq x y z
N MET A 1 11.53 14.60 -9.85
CA MET A 1 10.25 14.05 -9.31
C MET A 1 9.84 14.90 -8.11
N THR A 2 8.55 15.15 -7.89
CA THR A 2 8.09 15.87 -6.68
C THR A 2 8.27 14.98 -5.46
N ASP A 3 8.89 15.48 -4.39
CA ASP A 3 9.01 14.77 -3.12
C ASP A 3 7.63 14.71 -2.43
N PRO A 4 7.00 13.53 -2.29
CA PRO A 4 5.65 13.43 -1.78
C PRO A 4 5.55 13.74 -0.28
N LEU A 5 6.67 13.78 0.44
CA LEU A 5 6.68 14.00 1.89
C LEU A 5 7.03 15.44 2.26
N LYS A 6 7.29 16.30 1.28
CA LYS A 6 7.70 17.69 1.50
C LYS A 6 6.68 18.47 2.35
N SER A 7 5.39 18.25 2.11
CA SER A 7 4.29 18.99 2.74
C SER A 7 4.09 18.66 4.22
N LEU A 8 4.71 17.59 4.72
CA LEU A 8 4.72 17.26 6.15
C LEU A 8 5.87 17.91 6.94
N ILE A 9 6.91 18.37 6.24
CA ILE A 9 8.10 18.98 6.85
C ILE A 9 7.88 20.50 6.89
N GLY A 10 6.92 20.95 7.71
CA GLY A 10 6.67 22.36 7.96
C GLY A 10 7.51 22.90 9.13
N PRO A 11 7.89 24.19 9.15
CA PRO A 11 8.74 24.78 10.19
C PRO A 11 8.07 24.90 11.57
N ASP A 12 6.78 24.61 11.68
CA ASP A 12 5.92 24.98 12.83
C ASP A 12 5.32 23.77 13.57
N ARG A 13 5.86 22.56 13.34
CA ARG A 13 5.52 21.38 14.17
C ARG A 13 6.60 21.22 15.23
N SER A 14 6.21 21.30 16.51
CA SER A 14 7.07 20.88 17.61
C SER A 14 7.56 19.47 17.31
N MET A 15 8.87 19.28 17.33
CA MET A 15 9.47 17.95 17.17
C MET A 15 8.95 17.10 18.33
N PRO A 16 8.17 16.03 18.09
CA PRO A 16 7.75 15.16 19.17
C PRO A 16 9.01 14.55 19.81
N VAL A 17 8.89 14.15 21.08
CA VAL A 17 9.97 13.45 21.80
C VAL A 17 10.47 12.32 20.89
N ALA A 18 11.79 12.26 20.68
CA ALA A 18 12.35 11.24 19.80
C ALA A 18 12.08 9.86 20.40
N ILE A 19 11.35 9.02 19.66
CA ILE A 19 11.15 7.63 20.03
C ILE A 19 12.44 6.83 19.83
N SER A 20 12.62 5.77 20.62
CA SER A 20 13.77 4.87 20.52
C SER A 20 13.87 4.25 19.13
N GLN A 21 15.10 4.02 18.69
CA GLN A 21 15.40 3.38 17.40
C GLN A 21 16.54 2.38 17.57
N LYS A 22 16.39 1.20 16.96
CA LYS A 22 17.41 0.16 16.97
C LYS A 22 17.48 -0.51 15.61
N VAL A 23 18.68 -0.59 15.05
CA VAL A 23 18.93 -1.21 13.75
C VAL A 23 19.27 -2.69 13.94
N TYR A 24 18.61 -3.54 13.17
CA TYR A 24 18.86 -4.96 13.09
C TYR A 24 19.19 -5.37 11.65
N THR A 25 20.12 -6.31 11.48
CA THR A 25 20.35 -6.96 10.19
C THR A 25 19.62 -8.30 10.19
N ILE A 26 18.53 -8.39 9.43
CA ILE A 26 17.64 -9.56 9.38
C ILE A 26 17.59 -10.05 7.93
N ALA A 27 17.97 -11.31 7.69
CA ALA A 27 18.03 -11.90 6.34
C ALA A 27 18.80 -11.05 5.31
N GLY A 28 19.84 -10.32 5.73
CA GLY A 28 20.63 -9.43 4.87
C GLY A 28 19.98 -8.07 4.60
N ILE A 29 18.90 -7.71 5.30
CA ILE A 29 18.22 -6.43 5.21
C ILE A 29 18.46 -5.64 6.50
N SER A 30 18.90 -4.39 6.38
CA SER A 30 18.99 -3.44 7.49
C SER A 30 17.59 -2.89 7.79
N ALA A 31 17.02 -3.32 8.91
CA ALA A 31 15.70 -2.90 9.40
C ALA A 31 15.86 -2.06 10.67
N THR A 32 15.30 -0.85 10.66
CA THR A 32 15.21 0.00 11.84
C THR A 32 13.89 -0.27 12.54
N VAL A 33 13.97 -0.69 13.79
CA VAL A 33 12.83 -0.87 14.68
C VAL A 33 12.73 0.34 15.59
N PHE A 34 11.55 0.96 15.63
CA PHE A 34 11.25 2.09 16.49
C PHE A 34 10.26 1.69 17.58
N GLY A 35 10.33 2.35 18.74
CA GLY A 35 9.30 2.18 19.78
C GLY A 35 9.59 1.12 20.84
N LEU A 36 10.78 0.47 20.82
CA LEU A 36 11.06 -0.64 21.73
C LEU A 36 11.13 -0.20 23.20
N GLU A 37 11.72 0.95 23.49
CA GLU A 37 11.80 1.51 24.86
C GLU A 37 10.48 2.17 25.30
N GLU A 38 9.60 2.46 24.33
CA GLU A 38 8.26 3.01 24.55
C GLU A 38 7.22 1.93 24.87
N LEU A 39 7.58 0.65 24.80
CA LEU A 39 6.71 -0.45 25.22
C LEU A 39 6.56 -0.47 26.75
N CYS A 40 5.32 -0.59 27.22
CA CYS A 40 5.01 -0.89 28.61
C CYS A 40 5.51 -2.31 28.95
N LYS A 41 6.19 -2.47 30.08
CA LYS A 41 6.79 -3.77 30.48
C LYS A 41 5.74 -4.86 30.66
N GLU A 42 4.53 -4.47 31.01
CA GLU A 42 3.38 -5.34 31.24
C GLU A 42 2.62 -5.69 29.95
N ALA A 43 2.94 -5.04 28.81
CA ALA A 43 2.29 -5.33 27.54
C ALA A 43 2.70 -6.73 27.05
N SER A 44 1.74 -7.66 26.98
CA SER A 44 2.03 -9.01 26.45
C SER A 44 1.89 -9.08 24.93
N GLU A 45 1.11 -8.16 24.35
CA GLU A 45 0.86 -8.06 22.92
C GLU A 45 1.47 -6.80 22.32
N VAL A 46 1.98 -6.92 21.09
CA VAL A 46 2.56 -5.81 20.34
C VAL A 46 1.99 -5.81 18.92
N ALA A 47 1.55 -4.66 18.46
CA ALA A 47 1.32 -4.41 17.06
C ALA A 47 2.60 -3.88 16.39
N CYS A 48 2.83 -4.28 15.15
CA CYS A 48 3.95 -3.81 14.33
C CYS A 48 3.44 -3.05 13.11
N LEU A 49 3.79 -1.77 13.01
CA LEU A 49 3.52 -0.92 11.85
C LEU A 49 4.71 -0.93 10.88
N TRP A 50 4.53 -1.54 9.71
CA TRP A 50 5.52 -1.61 8.64
C TRP A 50 5.46 -0.37 7.75
N LEU A 51 6.53 0.41 7.71
CA LEU A 51 6.59 1.71 7.04
C LEU A 51 7.39 1.63 5.73
N LEU A 52 6.71 1.82 4.60
CA LEU A 52 7.27 1.66 3.25
C LEU A 52 7.41 3.03 2.56
N HIS A 53 8.66 3.45 2.32
CA HIS A 53 8.99 4.80 1.85
C HIS A 53 8.67 5.05 0.36
N PRO A 54 8.55 6.30 -0.12
CA PRO A 54 8.31 6.58 -1.54
C PRO A 54 9.52 6.31 -2.44
N ARG A 55 9.32 6.34 -3.75
CA ARG A 55 10.40 6.17 -4.73
C ARG A 55 11.45 7.29 -4.58
N LEU A 56 12.72 6.95 -4.81
CA LEU A 56 13.89 7.83 -4.65
C LEU A 56 14.14 8.35 -3.22
N ALA A 57 13.49 7.76 -2.22
CA ALA A 57 13.72 8.04 -0.80
C ALA A 57 14.51 6.91 -0.12
N THR A 58 14.73 7.06 1.18
CA THR A 58 15.30 6.07 2.08
C THR A 58 14.34 5.80 3.25
N GLN A 59 14.60 4.74 4.00
CA GLN A 59 13.81 4.39 5.19
C GLN A 59 13.79 5.47 6.28
N GLU A 60 14.83 6.32 6.36
CA GLU A 60 14.93 7.41 7.33
C GLU A 60 13.79 8.41 7.19
N ARG A 61 13.26 8.58 5.96
CA ARG A 61 12.12 9.46 5.68
C ARG A 61 10.83 9.02 6.37
N MET A 62 10.78 7.79 6.89
CA MET A 62 9.64 7.23 7.60
C MET A 62 9.70 7.45 9.12
N MET A 63 10.81 7.99 9.66
CA MET A 63 10.98 8.18 11.11
C MET A 63 9.89 9.06 11.73
N SER A 64 9.47 10.14 11.06
CA SER A 64 8.42 11.02 11.57
C SER A 64 7.05 10.33 11.66
N PHE A 65 6.82 9.32 10.81
CA PHE A 65 5.60 8.51 10.82
C PHE A 65 5.60 7.56 12.01
N ALA A 66 6.73 6.89 12.25
CA ALA A 66 6.91 6.05 13.43
C ALA A 66 6.66 6.87 14.70
N ASN A 67 7.30 8.05 14.81
CA ASN A 67 7.15 8.95 15.94
C ASN A 67 5.69 9.37 16.16
N SER A 68 5.02 9.83 15.10
CA SER A 68 3.63 10.28 15.20
C SER A 68 2.68 9.15 15.58
N ALA A 69 2.80 7.96 14.97
CA ALA A 69 1.93 6.83 15.25
C ALA A 69 2.12 6.27 16.67
N ILE A 70 3.37 6.09 17.11
CA ILE A 70 3.68 5.57 18.45
C ILE A 70 3.28 6.58 19.53
N THR A 71 3.57 7.86 19.33
CA THR A 71 3.16 8.91 20.26
C THR A 71 1.63 8.99 20.38
N ASP A 72 0.91 9.03 19.25
CA ASP A 72 -0.57 9.07 19.27
C ASP A 72 -1.17 7.85 19.97
N TRP A 73 -0.66 6.64 19.68
CA TRP A 73 -1.12 5.41 20.33
C TRP A 73 -0.87 5.42 21.85
N ASN A 74 0.33 5.83 22.26
CA ASN A 74 0.71 5.87 23.67
C ASN A 74 -0.09 6.94 24.42
N THR A 75 -0.32 8.12 23.84
CA THR A 75 -1.16 9.17 24.44
C THR A 75 -2.59 8.70 24.64
N ARG A 76 -3.20 8.06 23.64
CA ARG A 76 -4.58 7.52 23.76
C ARG A 76 -4.69 6.39 24.78
N SER A 77 -3.61 5.62 24.96
CA SER A 77 -3.55 4.52 25.92
C SER A 77 -3.35 4.98 27.37
N GLN A 78 -3.06 6.26 27.62
CA GLN A 78 -2.95 6.79 28.99
C GLN A 78 -4.32 6.81 29.72
N ASP A 79 -5.39 7.13 29.00
CA ASP A 79 -6.73 7.23 29.56
C ASP A 79 -7.40 5.86 29.74
N THR A 80 -6.99 4.87 28.94
CA THR A 80 -7.36 3.46 29.09
C THR A 80 -6.13 2.58 28.84
N PRO A 81 -5.49 2.05 29.91
CA PRO A 81 -4.30 1.22 29.77
C PRO A 81 -4.57 0.02 28.84
N SER A 82 -4.09 0.14 27.60
CA SER A 82 -4.14 -0.96 26.65
C SER A 82 -3.02 -1.94 26.97
N ALA A 83 -3.32 -3.24 27.03
CA ALA A 83 -2.31 -4.29 27.14
C ALA A 83 -1.48 -4.47 25.86
N LYS A 84 -1.78 -3.70 24.79
CA LYS A 84 -1.15 -3.79 23.47
C LYS A 84 -0.23 -2.59 23.22
N GLY A 85 1.06 -2.87 23.05
CA GLY A 85 2.05 -1.89 22.61
C GLY A 85 2.10 -1.72 21.09
N LEU A 86 2.76 -0.67 20.61
CA LEU A 86 2.99 -0.42 19.19
C LEU A 86 4.49 -0.19 18.94
N ILE A 87 5.04 -0.96 18.00
CA ILE A 87 6.35 -0.69 17.39
C ILE A 87 6.16 -0.34 15.92
N ALA A 88 7.16 0.29 15.33
CA ALA A 88 7.21 0.51 13.88
C ALA A 88 8.50 -0.02 13.30
N VAL A 89 8.48 -0.45 12.04
CA VAL A 89 9.67 -0.94 11.33
C VAL A 89 9.76 -0.28 9.97
N SER A 90 10.93 0.25 9.64
CA SER A 90 11.27 0.69 8.29
C SER A 90 12.56 0.03 7.82
N PHE A 91 12.68 -0.13 6.51
CA PHE A 91 13.86 -0.64 5.84
C PHE A 91 13.92 -0.06 4.44
N ASP A 92 15.12 0.02 3.86
CA ASP A 92 15.25 0.53 2.50
C ASP A 92 14.59 -0.47 1.55
N GLN A 93 13.68 0.03 0.70
CA GLN A 93 13.08 -0.76 -0.36
C GLN A 93 14.17 -1.24 -1.34
N ARG A 94 13.84 -2.26 -2.12
CA ARG A 94 14.78 -2.78 -3.13
C ARG A 94 15.25 -1.66 -4.05
N ASN A 95 16.54 -1.67 -4.37
CA ASN A 95 17.19 -0.68 -5.21
C ASN A 95 17.12 0.78 -4.68
N HIS A 96 16.88 0.97 -3.39
CA HIS A 96 16.86 2.29 -2.74
C HIS A 96 17.83 2.34 -1.55
N GLY A 97 18.18 3.55 -1.11
CA GLY A 97 19.05 3.79 0.05
C GLY A 97 20.30 2.92 0.05
N THR A 98 20.52 2.21 1.16
CA THR A 98 21.66 1.29 1.37
C THR A 98 21.63 0.05 0.46
N ARG A 99 20.52 -0.22 -0.23
CA ARG A 99 20.32 -1.36 -1.13
C ARG A 99 20.32 -0.97 -2.61
N MET A 100 20.74 0.25 -2.94
CA MET A 100 20.78 0.74 -4.32
C MET A 100 21.84 0.01 -5.15
N ILE A 101 21.43 -0.53 -6.31
CA ILE A 101 22.31 -1.27 -7.23
C ILE A 101 22.37 -0.56 -8.59
N ASP A 102 21.22 -0.21 -9.16
CA ASP A 102 21.12 0.48 -10.45
C ASP A 102 20.18 1.69 -10.34
N PRO A 103 20.71 2.92 -10.22
CA PRO A 103 19.90 4.13 -10.11
C PRO A 103 18.91 4.31 -11.27
N LEU A 104 19.27 3.88 -12.50
CA LEU A 104 18.41 4.02 -13.68
C LEU A 104 17.11 3.22 -13.54
N ALA A 105 17.15 2.07 -12.88
CA ALA A 105 15.97 1.25 -12.65
C ALA A 105 14.91 1.93 -11.74
N ASN A 106 15.28 2.99 -11.01
CA ASN A 106 14.31 3.80 -10.26
C ASN A 106 13.67 4.92 -11.09
N GLU A 107 14.24 5.21 -12.26
CA GLU A 107 13.84 6.31 -13.12
C GLU A 107 12.68 5.95 -14.06
N SER A 108 12.06 6.97 -14.65
CA SER A 108 10.93 6.79 -15.57
C SER A 108 11.37 6.60 -17.03
N TRP A 109 10.44 6.22 -17.90
CA TRP A 109 10.69 6.22 -19.36
C TRP A 109 11.21 7.56 -19.88
N LYS A 110 10.72 8.68 -19.34
CA LYS A 110 11.18 10.03 -19.75
C LYS A 110 12.61 10.34 -19.36
N GLU A 111 13.08 9.70 -18.30
CA GLU A 111 14.43 9.84 -17.75
C GLU A 111 15.38 8.76 -18.31
N GLY A 112 14.92 7.99 -19.31
CA GLY A 112 15.76 7.03 -20.04
C GLY A 112 15.71 5.59 -19.53
N ASN A 113 14.83 5.23 -18.58
CA ASN A 113 14.65 3.84 -18.18
C ASN A 113 13.72 3.10 -19.16
N PRO A 114 14.22 2.20 -20.05
CA PRO A 114 13.35 1.46 -20.97
C PRO A 114 12.42 0.47 -20.26
N ARG A 115 12.81 0.00 -19.06
CA ARG A 115 12.12 -1.01 -18.25
C ARG A 115 11.31 -0.42 -17.09
N HIS A 116 10.95 0.86 -17.15
CA HIS A 116 10.27 1.58 -16.06
C HIS A 116 9.08 0.81 -15.45
N ALA A 117 8.24 0.16 -16.26
CA ALA A 117 7.13 -0.65 -15.75
C ALA A 117 7.61 -1.91 -15.00
N GLN A 118 8.55 -2.65 -15.58
CA GLN A 118 9.09 -3.87 -14.99
C GLN A 118 9.88 -3.59 -13.70
N ASP A 119 10.74 -2.57 -13.74
CA ASP A 119 11.60 -2.21 -12.62
C ASP A 119 10.76 -1.71 -11.44
N MET A 120 9.83 -0.77 -11.67
CA MET A 120 8.98 -0.26 -10.60
C MET A 120 8.13 -1.39 -9.97
N PHE A 121 7.51 -2.26 -10.77
CA PHE A 121 6.69 -3.36 -10.26
C PHE A 121 7.51 -4.39 -9.48
N SER A 122 8.66 -4.81 -10.01
CA SER A 122 9.52 -5.78 -9.35
C SER A 122 10.09 -5.24 -8.04
N ILE A 123 10.37 -3.94 -7.94
CA ILE A 123 10.80 -3.29 -6.71
C ILE A 123 9.71 -3.41 -5.64
N PHE A 124 8.50 -2.89 -5.87
CA PHE A 124 7.50 -2.85 -4.79
C PHE A 124 6.93 -4.23 -4.46
N GLN A 125 6.84 -5.15 -5.42
CA GLN A 125 6.48 -6.55 -5.15
C GLN A 125 7.58 -7.27 -4.36
N GLY A 126 8.84 -6.99 -4.67
CA GLY A 126 9.96 -7.50 -3.88
C GLY A 126 10.00 -6.92 -2.48
N THR A 127 9.65 -5.63 -2.30
CA THR A 127 9.48 -5.01 -0.98
C THR A 127 8.41 -5.72 -0.16
N ALA A 128 7.25 -6.06 -0.73
CA ALA A 128 6.20 -6.79 -0.01
C ALA A 128 6.67 -8.19 0.46
N ARG A 129 7.46 -8.88 -0.35
CA ARG A 129 8.10 -10.15 0.05
C ARG A 129 9.15 -9.95 1.14
N ASP A 130 9.95 -8.89 1.05
CA ASP A 130 10.93 -8.55 2.09
C ASP A 130 10.23 -8.27 3.42
N THR A 131 9.11 -7.54 3.41
CA THR A 131 8.27 -7.33 4.59
C THR A 131 7.81 -8.66 5.22
N SER A 132 7.32 -9.60 4.40
CA SER A 132 6.91 -10.94 4.86
C SER A 132 8.07 -11.73 5.50
N VAL A 133 9.26 -11.70 4.88
CA VAL A 133 10.47 -12.33 5.44
C VAL A 133 10.85 -11.66 6.76
N LEU A 134 10.84 -10.33 6.82
CA LEU A 134 11.17 -9.62 8.06
C LEU A 134 10.17 -9.95 9.18
N MET A 135 8.88 -10.12 8.88
CA MET A 135 7.88 -10.56 9.87
C MET A 135 8.19 -11.94 10.46
N ASP A 136 8.77 -12.88 9.70
CA ASP A 136 9.14 -14.21 10.20
C ASP A 136 10.20 -14.13 11.31
N TYR A 137 11.17 -13.25 11.14
CA TYR A 137 12.37 -13.23 11.99
C TYR A 137 12.36 -12.10 13.01
N LEU A 138 11.64 -10.99 12.78
CA LEU A 138 11.64 -9.84 13.68
C LEU A 138 11.44 -10.21 15.17
N PRO A 139 10.48 -11.07 15.54
CA PRO A 139 10.28 -11.43 16.95
C PRO A 139 11.52 -12.03 17.62
N SER A 140 12.32 -12.84 16.93
CA SER A 140 13.51 -13.46 17.54
C SER A 140 14.65 -12.46 17.76
N TYR A 141 14.63 -11.31 17.08
CA TYR A 141 15.61 -10.24 17.25
C TYR A 141 15.17 -9.18 18.27
N THR A 142 13.87 -8.90 18.36
CA THR A 142 13.33 -7.88 19.27
C THR A 142 12.94 -8.45 20.63
N PHE A 143 12.41 -9.68 20.68
CA PHE A 143 11.85 -10.32 21.87
C PHE A 143 12.38 -11.76 22.05
N PRO A 144 13.71 -11.95 22.16
CA PRO A 144 14.34 -13.28 22.13
C PRO A 144 13.94 -14.18 23.31
N SER A 145 13.49 -13.63 24.44
CA SER A 145 13.03 -14.41 25.59
C SER A 145 11.50 -14.53 25.65
N GLY A 146 10.79 -14.03 24.64
CA GLY A 146 9.33 -14.01 24.61
C GLY A 146 8.72 -12.96 25.54
N GLU A 147 9.45 -11.87 25.81
CA GLU A 147 9.02 -10.77 26.68
C GLU A 147 7.75 -10.09 26.15
N HIS A 148 7.61 -10.04 24.82
CA HIS A 148 6.45 -9.53 24.11
C HIS A 148 6.13 -10.43 22.91
N LYS A 149 4.86 -10.48 22.51
CA LYS A 149 4.42 -11.20 21.31
C LYS A 149 3.87 -10.23 20.28
N ILE A 150 4.42 -10.25 19.06
CA ILE A 150 3.82 -9.53 17.93
C ILE A 150 2.55 -10.28 17.50
N THR A 151 1.38 -9.70 17.77
CA THR A 151 0.07 -10.31 17.48
C THR A 151 -0.65 -9.66 16.32
N GLU A 152 -0.25 -8.45 15.91
CA GLU A 152 -0.92 -7.69 14.87
C GLU A 152 0.10 -6.97 13.98
N ASN A 153 -0.13 -6.99 12.66
CA ASN A 153 0.73 -6.29 11.71
C ASN A 153 -0.10 -5.35 10.84
N LEU A 154 0.33 -4.10 10.77
CA LEU A 154 -0.24 -3.08 9.89
C LEU A 154 0.83 -2.64 8.89
N VAL A 155 0.43 -2.19 7.71
CA VAL A 155 1.35 -1.60 6.73
C VAL A 155 0.93 -0.18 6.40
N LEU A 156 1.89 0.74 6.31
CA LEU A 156 1.66 2.08 5.76
C LEU A 156 2.70 2.32 4.67
N GLY A 157 2.22 2.74 3.50
CA GLY A 157 3.08 2.97 2.35
C GLY A 157 2.74 4.24 1.60
N VAL A 158 3.77 4.96 1.14
CA VAL A 158 3.63 6.20 0.37
C VAL A 158 4.13 6.02 -1.05
N SER A 159 3.34 6.39 -2.06
CA SER A 159 3.71 6.31 -3.49
C SER A 159 4.15 4.90 -3.88
N LEU A 160 5.43 4.65 -4.17
CA LEU A 160 5.98 3.28 -4.35
C LEU A 160 5.66 2.37 -3.18
N GLY A 161 5.80 2.87 -1.95
CA GLY A 161 5.39 2.16 -0.75
C GLY A 161 3.89 1.89 -0.70
N GLY A 162 3.05 2.77 -1.25
CA GLY A 162 1.60 2.57 -1.34
C GLY A 162 1.24 1.40 -2.27
N HIS A 163 1.97 1.25 -3.39
CA HIS A 163 1.86 0.05 -4.23
C HIS A 163 2.32 -1.22 -3.49
N ALA A 164 3.41 -1.13 -2.72
CA ALA A 164 3.88 -2.24 -1.88
C ALA A 164 2.85 -2.59 -0.79
N ALA A 165 2.17 -1.60 -0.19
CA ALA A 165 1.14 -1.80 0.83
C ALA A 165 -0.07 -2.58 0.26
N TRP A 166 -0.51 -2.27 -0.96
CA TRP A 166 -1.50 -3.09 -1.67
C TRP A 166 -1.05 -4.55 -1.81
N SER A 167 0.22 -4.77 -2.16
CA SER A 167 0.76 -6.13 -2.28
C SER A 167 0.84 -6.85 -0.92
N CYS A 168 1.30 -6.18 0.14
CA CYS A 168 1.29 -6.72 1.51
C CYS A 168 -0.13 -7.13 1.93
N LEU A 169 -1.13 -6.28 1.70
CA LEU A 169 -2.52 -6.58 2.02
C LEU A 169 -3.02 -7.86 1.34
N LEU A 170 -2.74 -8.02 0.05
CA LEU A 170 -3.27 -9.15 -0.74
C LEU A 170 -2.54 -10.47 -0.51
N HIS A 171 -1.24 -10.42 -0.22
CA HIS A 171 -0.37 -11.60 -0.28
C HIS A 171 0.26 -11.98 1.06
N GLU A 172 0.15 -11.15 2.10
CA GLU A 172 0.60 -11.47 3.44
C GLU A 172 -0.60 -11.64 4.40
N PRO A 173 -0.99 -12.88 4.74
CA PRO A 173 -2.15 -13.13 5.60
C PRO A 173 -2.02 -12.50 7.00
N ARG A 174 -0.80 -12.28 7.51
CA ARG A 174 -0.56 -11.68 8.83
C ARG A 174 -0.84 -10.17 8.89
N VAL A 175 -0.93 -9.48 7.75
CA VAL A 175 -1.25 -8.04 7.71
C VAL A 175 -2.75 -7.84 7.89
N SER A 176 -3.17 -7.28 9.03
CA SER A 176 -4.60 -7.07 9.36
C SER A 176 -5.15 -5.77 8.79
N ALA A 177 -4.30 -4.78 8.54
CA ALA A 177 -4.71 -3.50 7.99
C ALA A 177 -3.61 -2.79 7.19
N GLY A 178 -4.02 -1.87 6.32
CA GLY A 178 -3.11 -1.12 5.46
C GLY A 178 -3.55 0.31 5.19
N VAL A 179 -2.59 1.24 5.23
CA VAL A 179 -2.73 2.63 4.81
C VAL A 179 -1.97 2.83 3.51
N ILE A 180 -2.70 3.04 2.42
CA ILE A 180 -2.16 3.28 1.08
C ILE A 180 -2.23 4.78 0.82
N ILE A 181 -1.08 5.42 0.70
CA ILE A 181 -1.00 6.84 0.39
C ILE A 181 -0.48 6.98 -1.03
N ILE A 182 -1.26 7.60 -1.91
CA ILE A 182 -0.97 7.90 -3.32
C ILE A 182 -0.41 6.70 -4.10
N GLY A 183 -0.92 5.50 -3.80
CA GLY A 183 -0.69 4.26 -4.55
C GLY A 183 -1.81 4.00 -5.55
N CYS A 184 -1.62 3.04 -6.46
CA CYS A 184 -2.65 2.65 -7.43
C CYS A 184 -2.88 1.14 -7.41
N PRO A 185 -4.16 0.69 -7.37
CA PRO A 185 -4.53 -0.72 -7.42
C PRO A 185 -4.71 -1.30 -8.83
N ASP A 186 -4.57 -0.50 -9.89
CA ASP A 186 -4.59 -0.94 -11.29
C ASP A 186 -3.28 -0.53 -11.98
N TYR A 187 -2.24 -1.34 -11.78
CA TYR A 187 -0.90 -1.01 -12.25
C TYR A 187 -0.81 -0.92 -13.78
N ILE A 188 -1.53 -1.78 -14.51
CA ILE A 188 -1.52 -1.76 -15.98
C ILE A 188 -2.18 -0.50 -16.51
N ASN A 189 -3.34 -0.10 -15.96
CA ASN A 189 -4.00 1.14 -16.39
C ASN A 189 -3.13 2.37 -16.10
N LEU A 190 -2.41 2.37 -14.96
CA LEU A 190 -1.42 3.42 -14.66
C LEU A 190 -0.24 3.42 -15.64
N MET A 191 0.33 2.25 -15.96
CA MET A 191 1.47 2.17 -16.88
C MET A 191 1.08 2.51 -18.32
N ALA A 192 -0.10 2.09 -18.78
CA ALA A 192 -0.61 2.45 -20.10
C ALA A 192 -0.74 3.97 -20.24
N ASP A 193 -1.26 4.67 -19.22
CA ASP A 193 -1.34 6.14 -19.26
C ASP A 193 0.04 6.80 -19.23
N ARG A 194 0.98 6.26 -18.44
CA ARG A 194 2.37 6.73 -18.47
C ARG A 194 3.06 6.48 -19.81
N ALA A 195 2.72 5.40 -20.52
CA ALA A 195 3.25 5.11 -21.85
C ALA A 195 2.74 6.13 -22.86
N ARG A 196 1.44 6.48 -22.80
CA ARG A 196 0.82 7.58 -23.55
C ARG A 196 1.51 8.90 -23.29
N LEU A 197 1.65 9.29 -22.02
CA LEU A 197 2.26 10.57 -21.61
C LEU A 197 3.76 10.65 -21.90
N SER A 198 4.45 9.50 -22.03
CA SER A 198 5.85 9.40 -22.43
C SER A 198 6.03 9.27 -23.94
N LYS A 199 4.93 9.25 -24.72
CA LYS A 199 4.95 9.14 -26.17
C LYS A 199 5.75 7.93 -26.67
N LEU A 200 5.61 6.78 -26.01
CA LEU A 200 6.34 5.58 -26.41
C LEU A 200 6.03 5.22 -27.88
N PRO A 201 6.99 4.65 -28.63
CA PRO A 201 6.75 4.24 -30.02
C PRO A 201 5.56 3.29 -30.18
N SER A 202 5.42 2.31 -29.27
CA SER A 202 4.28 1.37 -29.23
C SER A 202 2.93 2.04 -28.95
N TRP A 203 2.95 3.30 -28.49
CA TRP A 203 1.75 4.12 -28.38
C TRP A 203 1.51 4.99 -29.61
N THR A 204 2.54 5.71 -30.04
CA THR A 204 2.42 6.80 -31.03
C THR A 204 2.44 6.32 -32.48
N LYS A 205 3.04 5.15 -32.75
CA LYS A 205 3.14 4.58 -34.11
C LYS A 205 2.06 3.54 -34.42
N SER A 206 1.30 3.09 -33.42
CA SER A 206 0.24 2.10 -33.61
C SER A 206 -1.05 2.76 -34.13
N ALA A 207 -1.92 1.96 -34.75
CA ALA A 207 -3.26 2.37 -35.18
C ALA A 207 -4.32 1.37 -34.68
N PRO A 208 -5.24 1.76 -33.78
CA PRO A 208 -5.32 3.07 -33.09
C PRO A 208 -4.11 3.32 -32.15
N PRO A 209 -3.92 4.56 -31.66
CA PRO A 209 -2.87 4.87 -30.70
C PRO A 209 -2.95 3.98 -29.44
N GLY A 210 -1.83 3.41 -29.03
CA GLY A 210 -1.76 2.49 -27.89
C GLY A 210 -2.09 1.02 -28.20
N ALA A 211 -2.57 0.69 -29.39
CA ALA A 211 -2.96 -0.69 -29.75
C ALA A 211 -1.83 -1.72 -29.61
N GLU A 212 -0.57 -1.30 -29.71
CA GLU A 212 0.60 -2.18 -29.59
C GLU A 212 1.31 -2.04 -28.24
N VAL A 213 0.80 -1.24 -27.29
CA VAL A 213 1.53 -0.99 -26.04
C VAL A 213 1.58 -2.23 -25.15
N LEU A 214 0.48 -2.98 -25.05
CA LEU A 214 0.42 -4.24 -24.32
C LEU A 214 1.04 -5.34 -25.20
N GLY A 215 2.03 -6.06 -24.66
CA GLY A 215 2.85 -7.01 -25.43
C GLY A 215 4.11 -6.38 -26.05
N SER A 216 4.29 -5.05 -25.97
CA SER A 216 5.54 -4.40 -26.39
C SER A 216 6.69 -4.64 -25.41
N GLU A 217 7.91 -4.22 -25.77
CA GLU A 217 9.07 -4.24 -24.86
C GLU A 217 8.84 -3.47 -23.56
N ALA A 218 8.02 -2.41 -23.60
CA ALA A 218 7.68 -1.62 -22.43
C ALA A 218 6.69 -2.34 -21.48
N LEU A 219 5.86 -3.25 -21.99
CA LEU A 219 4.87 -4.02 -21.25
C LEU A 219 4.74 -5.45 -21.83
N PRO A 220 5.78 -6.29 -21.70
CA PRO A 220 5.82 -7.58 -22.38
C PRO A 220 4.83 -8.57 -21.77
N THR A 221 4.37 -9.55 -22.55
CA THR A 221 3.33 -10.50 -22.11
C THR A 221 3.67 -11.22 -20.80
N SER A 222 4.91 -11.68 -20.63
CA SER A 222 5.37 -12.33 -19.38
C SER A 222 5.32 -11.42 -18.16
N PHE A 223 5.50 -10.10 -18.39
CA PHE A 223 5.32 -9.10 -17.35
C PHE A 223 3.84 -8.90 -17.02
N LEU A 224 2.97 -8.79 -18.03
CA LEU A 224 1.52 -8.69 -17.84
C LEU A 224 0.95 -9.88 -17.06
N GLU A 225 1.39 -11.10 -17.37
CA GLU A 225 1.04 -12.32 -16.61
C GLU A 225 1.50 -12.25 -15.15
N THR A 226 2.63 -11.61 -14.89
CA THR A 226 3.12 -11.39 -13.53
C THR A 226 2.28 -10.35 -12.80
N VAL A 227 1.90 -9.25 -13.46
CA VAL A 227 1.01 -8.24 -12.88
C VAL A 227 -0.35 -8.87 -12.55
N ASN A 228 -0.92 -9.69 -13.44
CA ASN A 228 -2.17 -10.42 -13.21
C ASN A 228 -2.14 -11.43 -12.04
N ARG A 229 -0.97 -11.72 -11.47
CA ARG A 229 -0.86 -12.57 -10.27
C ARG A 229 -0.79 -11.77 -8.98
N TYR A 230 -0.33 -10.53 -9.02
CA TYR A 230 0.06 -9.80 -7.81
C TYR A 230 -0.60 -8.43 -7.63
N ASP A 231 -1.05 -7.78 -8.70
CA ASP A 231 -1.75 -6.49 -8.65
C ASP A 231 -3.24 -6.67 -8.32
N PRO A 232 -3.89 -5.78 -7.55
CA PRO A 232 -5.30 -5.94 -7.18
C PRO A 232 -6.23 -6.09 -8.38
N ALA A 233 -6.20 -5.13 -9.32
CA ALA A 233 -7.05 -5.17 -10.51
C ALA A 233 -6.70 -6.35 -11.41
N GLY A 234 -5.40 -6.58 -11.68
CA GLY A 234 -4.96 -7.71 -12.50
C GLY A 234 -5.38 -9.07 -11.91
N MET A 235 -5.31 -9.25 -10.60
CA MET A 235 -5.65 -10.49 -9.91
C MET A 235 -7.15 -10.77 -9.91
N MET A 236 -7.99 -9.74 -9.73
CA MET A 236 -9.44 -9.90 -9.63
C MET A 236 -10.12 -9.83 -10.99
N LEU A 237 -9.85 -8.79 -11.78
CA LEU A 237 -10.59 -8.51 -13.02
C LEU A 237 -10.28 -9.49 -14.15
N LYS A 238 -9.20 -10.29 -14.05
CA LYS A 238 -8.95 -11.39 -15.01
C LYS A 238 -10.02 -12.51 -14.93
N HIS A 239 -10.81 -12.52 -13.86
CA HIS A 239 -11.92 -13.46 -13.65
C HIS A 239 -13.28 -12.84 -13.93
N VAL A 240 -13.32 -11.61 -14.43
CA VAL A 240 -14.55 -10.86 -14.74
C VAL A 240 -14.56 -10.58 -16.24
N ASP A 241 -15.62 -10.99 -16.94
CA ASP A 241 -15.88 -10.59 -18.31
C ASP A 241 -16.17 -9.09 -18.36
N CYS A 242 -15.13 -8.31 -18.60
CA CYS A 242 -15.22 -6.86 -18.78
C CYS A 242 -15.66 -6.47 -20.20
N GLY A 243 -16.07 -7.44 -21.02
CA GLY A 243 -16.34 -7.23 -22.44
C GLY A 243 -15.07 -7.07 -23.28
N PRO A 244 -15.22 -6.76 -24.59
CA PRO A 244 -14.08 -6.55 -25.46
C PRO A 244 -13.28 -5.34 -25.00
N SER A 245 -11.97 -5.53 -24.80
CA SER A 245 -11.04 -4.41 -24.58
C SER A 245 -11.03 -3.51 -25.80
N THR A 246 -11.43 -2.25 -25.61
CA THR A 246 -11.41 -1.22 -26.66
C THR A 246 -10.06 -0.50 -26.76
N GLY A 247 -9.13 -0.80 -25.86
CA GLY A 247 -7.80 -0.21 -25.80
C GLY A 247 -7.04 -0.58 -24.53
N PRO A 248 -5.77 -0.12 -24.41
CA PRO A 248 -4.93 -0.42 -23.26
C PRO A 248 -5.31 0.36 -21.99
N LEU A 249 -6.11 1.42 -22.13
CA LEU A 249 -6.68 2.17 -21.02
C LEU A 249 -8.06 1.62 -20.71
N ARG A 250 -8.30 1.36 -19.43
CA ARG A 250 -9.62 0.96 -18.98
C ARG A 250 -10.55 2.17 -19.01
N GLU A 251 -11.69 2.01 -19.66
CA GLU A 251 -12.72 3.04 -19.81
C GLU A 251 -14.10 2.45 -19.51
N GLY A 252 -15.00 3.29 -19.00
CA GLY A 252 -16.36 2.88 -18.64
C GLY A 252 -16.45 2.10 -17.33
N PRO A 253 -17.67 1.97 -16.78
CA PRO A 253 -17.88 1.23 -15.54
C PRO A 253 -17.54 -0.25 -15.71
N LEU A 254 -16.97 -0.85 -14.67
CA LEU A 254 -16.75 -2.29 -14.62
C LEU A 254 -18.06 -3.03 -14.31
N PRO A 255 -18.35 -4.14 -15.01
CA PRO A 255 -19.54 -4.93 -14.72
C PRO A 255 -19.41 -5.65 -13.37
N GLN A 256 -20.55 -5.91 -12.73
CA GLN A 256 -20.58 -6.82 -11.59
C GLN A 256 -20.42 -8.26 -12.09
N PRO A 257 -19.63 -9.10 -11.40
CA PRO A 257 -19.40 -10.48 -11.80
C PRO A 257 -20.71 -11.29 -11.73
N SER A 258 -20.90 -12.20 -12.69
CA SER A 258 -21.93 -13.24 -12.66
C SER A 258 -21.75 -14.18 -11.46
N GLU A 259 -22.78 -14.94 -11.10
CA GLU A 259 -22.68 -15.92 -9.99
C GLU A 259 -21.52 -16.91 -10.18
N SER A 260 -21.25 -17.37 -11.41
CA SER A 260 -20.12 -18.26 -11.69
C SER A 260 -18.77 -17.59 -11.49
N GLU A 261 -18.64 -16.31 -11.85
CA GLU A 261 -17.40 -15.54 -11.64
C GLU A 261 -17.20 -15.22 -10.16
N GLN A 262 -18.28 -14.91 -9.45
CA GLN A 262 -18.28 -14.76 -7.99
C GLN A 262 -17.79 -16.03 -7.29
N GLN A 263 -18.23 -17.23 -7.71
CA GLN A 263 -17.76 -18.50 -7.16
C GLN A 263 -16.24 -18.69 -7.30
N VAL A 264 -15.63 -18.18 -8.38
CA VAL A 264 -14.17 -18.19 -8.57
C VAL A 264 -13.48 -17.13 -7.72
N LEU A 265 -14.07 -15.93 -7.62
CA LEU A 265 -13.48 -14.81 -6.88
C LEU A 265 -13.59 -14.95 -5.36
N ARG A 266 -14.66 -15.55 -4.82
CA ARG A 266 -14.91 -15.63 -3.37
C ARG A 266 -13.75 -16.26 -2.59
N PRO A 267 -13.20 -17.44 -2.96
CA PRO A 267 -12.05 -18.01 -2.25
C PRO A 267 -10.80 -17.11 -2.32
N LEU A 268 -10.61 -16.41 -3.44
CA LEU A 268 -9.50 -15.50 -3.64
C LEU A 268 -9.61 -14.27 -2.73
N LEU A 269 -10.78 -13.62 -2.68
CA LEU A 269 -11.03 -12.49 -1.78
C LEU A 269 -11.01 -12.92 -0.31
N THR A 270 -11.52 -14.12 0.00
CA THR A 270 -11.48 -14.65 1.37
C THR A 270 -10.06 -14.78 1.87
N ARG A 271 -9.18 -15.41 1.08
CA ARG A 271 -7.76 -15.53 1.43
C ARG A 271 -7.06 -14.18 1.49
N ALA A 272 -7.34 -13.30 0.53
CA ALA A 272 -6.58 -12.08 0.33
C ALA A 272 -7.03 -10.91 1.21
N LEU A 273 -8.31 -10.83 1.59
CA LEU A 273 -8.89 -9.59 2.10
C LEU A 273 -9.88 -9.75 3.26
N ALA A 274 -10.41 -10.94 3.52
CA ALA A 274 -11.44 -11.10 4.56
C ALA A 274 -10.97 -10.54 5.91
N GLY A 275 -11.84 -9.74 6.54
CA GLY A 275 -11.59 -9.07 7.82
C GLY A 275 -10.50 -7.98 7.79
N LYS A 276 -9.91 -7.65 6.64
CA LYS A 276 -8.88 -6.60 6.58
C LYS A 276 -9.51 -5.21 6.62
N ARG A 277 -8.79 -4.25 7.22
CA ARG A 277 -9.12 -2.82 7.18
C ARG A 277 -8.17 -2.09 6.25
N ILE A 278 -8.68 -1.23 5.38
CA ILE A 278 -7.88 -0.59 4.35
C ILE A 278 -8.26 0.89 4.28
N LEU A 279 -7.27 1.77 4.34
CA LEU A 279 -7.43 3.20 4.07
C LEU A 279 -6.65 3.54 2.80
N ASN A 280 -7.35 4.03 1.78
CA ASN A 280 -6.78 4.60 0.56
C ASN A 280 -6.85 6.12 0.61
N LEU A 281 -5.69 6.78 0.52
CA LEU A 281 -5.54 8.23 0.53
C LEU A 281 -4.97 8.70 -0.80
N SER A 282 -5.67 9.57 -1.50
CA SER A 282 -5.31 10.03 -2.84
C SER A 282 -5.34 11.54 -3.00
N GLY A 283 -4.48 12.09 -3.87
CA GLY A 283 -4.51 13.50 -4.24
C GLY A 283 -5.39 13.74 -5.46
N GLY A 284 -6.38 14.63 -5.35
CA GLY A 284 -7.32 14.95 -6.43
C GLY A 284 -6.67 15.62 -7.65
N LYS A 285 -5.49 16.22 -7.50
CA LYS A 285 -4.68 16.82 -8.57
C LYS A 285 -3.39 16.04 -8.86
N ASP A 286 -3.26 14.82 -8.34
CA ASP A 286 -2.09 13.98 -8.58
C ASP A 286 -1.94 13.68 -10.09
N LYS A 287 -0.76 14.00 -10.63
CA LYS A 287 -0.40 13.76 -12.04
C LYS A 287 0.59 12.60 -12.21
N LEU A 288 1.17 12.10 -11.12
CA LEU A 288 2.12 10.98 -11.13
C LEU A 288 1.41 9.66 -10.87
N VAL A 289 0.45 9.66 -9.94
CA VAL A 289 -0.46 8.55 -9.66
C VAL A 289 -1.90 9.09 -9.61
N PRO A 290 -2.49 9.44 -10.78
CA PRO A 290 -3.82 10.03 -10.79
C PRO A 290 -4.87 9.06 -10.25
N TYR A 291 -5.71 9.50 -9.30
CA TYR A 291 -6.76 8.67 -8.69
C TYR A 291 -7.63 7.95 -9.74
N HIS A 292 -8.03 8.66 -10.78
CA HIS A 292 -8.89 8.15 -11.86
C HIS A 292 -8.27 6.96 -12.65
N ARG A 293 -6.97 6.66 -12.47
CA ARG A 293 -6.36 5.44 -13.03
C ARG A 293 -6.69 4.18 -12.24
N GLY A 294 -6.97 4.31 -10.94
CA GLY A 294 -7.46 3.22 -10.09
C GLY A 294 -8.97 3.26 -9.84
N GLU A 295 -9.62 4.40 -10.05
CA GLU A 295 -11.02 4.67 -9.70
C GLU A 295 -11.99 3.60 -10.19
N LEU A 296 -11.90 3.15 -11.44
CA LEU A 296 -12.81 2.12 -11.95
C LEU A 296 -12.74 0.81 -11.14
N PHE A 297 -11.53 0.37 -10.78
CA PHE A 297 -11.35 -0.80 -9.91
C PHE A 297 -11.82 -0.50 -8.49
N LEU A 298 -11.52 0.68 -7.95
CA LEU A 298 -11.93 1.08 -6.60
C LEU A 298 -13.46 1.12 -6.47
N ASP A 299 -14.16 1.66 -7.46
CA ASP A 299 -15.63 1.69 -7.48
C ASP A 299 -16.23 0.29 -7.56
N TRP A 300 -15.66 -0.58 -8.39
CA TRP A 300 -16.02 -2.00 -8.43
C TRP A 300 -15.74 -2.71 -7.11
N PHE A 301 -14.60 -2.41 -6.48
CA PHE A 301 -14.19 -2.99 -5.22
C PHE A 301 -15.12 -2.55 -4.08
N LYS A 302 -15.44 -1.26 -3.99
CA LYS A 302 -16.41 -0.69 -3.04
C LYS A 302 -17.77 -1.38 -3.13
N GLN A 303 -18.30 -1.56 -4.34
CA GLN A 303 -19.57 -2.29 -4.56
C GLN A 303 -19.47 -3.78 -4.20
N THR A 304 -18.28 -4.38 -4.38
CA THR A 304 -18.05 -5.80 -4.07
C THR A 304 -18.08 -6.05 -2.55
N ILE A 305 -17.46 -5.16 -1.76
CA ILE A 305 -17.26 -5.35 -0.33
C ILE A 305 -18.23 -4.56 0.56
N SER A 306 -19.14 -3.76 -0.01
CA SER A 306 -20.16 -3.06 0.78
C SER A 306 -21.01 -4.06 1.57
N SER A 307 -21.71 -3.60 2.60
CA SER A 307 -22.56 -4.47 3.44
C SER A 307 -23.65 -5.19 2.66
N ASP A 308 -24.07 -4.66 1.52
CA ASP A 308 -25.01 -5.23 0.55
C ASP A 308 -24.32 -5.84 -0.70
N GLY A 309 -22.99 -5.79 -0.76
CA GLY A 309 -22.18 -6.35 -1.85
C GLY A 309 -22.13 -7.87 -1.80
N TRP A 310 -21.83 -8.50 -2.94
CA TRP A 310 -21.77 -9.97 -3.05
C TRP A 310 -20.65 -10.61 -2.23
N PHE A 311 -19.69 -9.82 -1.73
CA PHE A 311 -18.66 -10.20 -0.77
C PHE A 311 -18.73 -9.38 0.54
N GLY A 312 -19.89 -8.79 0.85
CA GLY A 312 -20.09 -8.03 2.09
C GLY A 312 -19.85 -8.86 3.35
N ASP A 313 -20.16 -10.15 3.31
CA ASP A 313 -19.89 -11.09 4.39
C ASP A 313 -18.40 -11.40 4.60
N GLY A 314 -17.53 -10.94 3.69
CA GLY A 314 -16.09 -10.96 3.87
C GLY A 314 -15.58 -9.98 4.93
N GLY A 315 -16.42 -9.05 5.42
CA GLY A 315 -16.08 -8.17 6.55
C GLY A 315 -14.92 -7.21 6.28
N VAL A 316 -14.72 -6.81 5.01
CA VAL A 316 -13.66 -5.87 4.64
C VAL A 316 -14.11 -4.45 4.97
N SER A 317 -13.27 -3.69 5.68
CA SER A 317 -13.50 -2.26 5.89
C SER A 317 -12.60 -1.47 4.95
N PHE A 318 -13.18 -0.60 4.13
CA PHE A 318 -12.46 0.21 3.15
C PHE A 318 -12.85 1.67 3.27
N GLU A 319 -11.86 2.52 3.51
CA GLU A 319 -12.01 3.97 3.49
C GLU A 319 -11.26 4.52 2.27
N ASP A 320 -11.95 5.31 1.44
CA ASP A 320 -11.41 5.92 0.23
C ASP A 320 -11.54 7.44 0.34
N ILE A 321 -10.41 8.11 0.58
CA ILE A 321 -10.36 9.52 0.94
C ILE A 321 -9.49 10.29 -0.05
N ILE A 322 -10.05 11.36 -0.60
CA ILE A 322 -9.38 12.19 -1.60
C ILE A 322 -9.19 13.60 -1.05
N ASP A 323 -7.94 14.04 -0.89
CA ASP A 323 -7.66 15.46 -0.70
C ASP A 323 -7.77 16.15 -2.06
N GLN A 324 -8.83 16.95 -2.26
CA GLN A 324 -9.16 17.47 -3.59
C GLN A 324 -8.11 18.47 -4.12
N ALA A 325 -7.36 19.09 -3.22
CA ALA A 325 -6.38 20.12 -3.56
C ALA A 325 -4.98 19.53 -3.79
N ALA A 326 -4.67 18.38 -3.19
CA ALA A 326 -3.35 17.76 -3.20
C ALA A 326 -2.92 17.25 -4.58
N GLY A 327 -1.63 17.43 -4.87
CA GLY A 327 -0.94 16.79 -5.99
C GLY A 327 -0.44 15.38 -5.64
N HIS A 328 0.77 15.04 -6.10
CA HIS A 328 1.48 13.83 -5.67
C HIS A 328 2.21 14.09 -4.34
N GLU A 329 1.44 14.20 -3.27
CA GLU A 329 1.93 14.57 -1.95
C GLU A 329 1.09 13.95 -0.84
N PHE A 330 1.69 13.78 0.32
CA PHE A 330 1.02 13.40 1.56
C PHE A 330 0.81 14.66 2.40
N THR A 331 -0.43 15.13 2.47
CA THR A 331 -0.78 16.38 3.14
C THR A 331 -0.99 16.19 4.65
N PRO A 332 -0.96 17.27 5.45
CA PRO A 332 -1.34 17.21 6.86
C PRO A 332 -2.73 16.59 7.09
N LYS A 333 -3.71 16.88 6.24
CA LYS A 333 -5.07 16.31 6.35
C LYS A 333 -5.09 14.80 6.11
N MET A 334 -4.34 14.34 5.10
CA MET A 334 -4.18 12.89 4.89
C MET A 334 -3.47 12.23 6.08
N ALA A 335 -2.51 12.92 6.71
CA ALA A 335 -1.81 12.39 7.88
C ALA A 335 -2.73 12.26 9.10
N GLU A 336 -3.63 13.22 9.32
CA GLU A 336 -4.67 13.13 10.35
C GLU A 336 -5.55 11.89 10.14
N GLU A 337 -6.02 11.63 8.93
CA GLU A 337 -6.80 10.43 8.59
C GLU A 337 -5.99 9.14 8.76
N ALA A 338 -4.72 9.12 8.35
CA ALA A 338 -3.85 7.96 8.47
C ALA A 338 -3.63 7.55 9.94
N PHE A 339 -3.29 8.50 10.81
CA PHE A 339 -3.03 8.21 12.23
C PHE A 339 -4.33 7.90 13.00
N ARG A 340 -5.43 8.59 12.69
CA ARG A 340 -6.77 8.22 13.19
C ARG A 340 -7.07 6.75 12.87
N PHE A 341 -6.94 6.36 11.60
CA PHE A 341 -7.24 5.01 11.14
C PHE A 341 -6.36 3.94 11.81
N ILE A 342 -5.06 4.21 11.99
CA ILE A 342 -4.14 3.31 12.70
C ILE A 342 -4.63 3.11 14.15
N SER A 343 -4.89 4.19 14.87
CA SER A 343 -5.32 4.13 16.27
C SER A 343 -6.67 3.44 16.45
N GLU A 344 -7.65 3.71 15.58
CA GLU A 344 -8.93 3.00 15.57
C GLU A 344 -8.79 1.52 15.19
N THR A 345 -7.82 1.17 14.35
CA THR A 345 -7.52 -0.23 14.00
C THR A 345 -6.99 -0.98 15.19
N LEU A 346 -6.00 -0.41 15.88
CA LEU A 346 -5.40 -1.02 17.06
C LEU A 346 -6.40 -1.19 18.21
N ALA A 347 -7.30 -0.21 18.40
CA ALA A 347 -8.34 -0.23 19.42
C ALA A 347 -9.46 -1.26 19.14
N ALA A 348 -9.79 -1.51 17.86
CA ALA A 348 -10.82 -2.48 17.50
C ALA A 348 -10.40 -3.94 17.75
N GLY A 349 -9.09 -4.22 17.74
CA GLY A 349 -8.54 -5.55 17.96
C GLY A 349 -8.75 -6.54 16.79
N PRO A 350 -8.24 -7.78 16.92
CA PRO A 350 -8.23 -8.76 15.84
C PRO A 350 -9.53 -9.57 15.68
N ASP A 351 -10.43 -9.58 16.67
CA ASP A 351 -11.68 -10.34 16.60
C ASP A 351 -12.72 -9.59 15.75
N LYS A 352 -13.01 -10.16 14.58
CA LYS A 352 -13.88 -9.57 13.56
C LYS A 352 -14.96 -10.55 13.08
N ALA A 353 -15.21 -11.62 13.86
CA ALA A 353 -16.18 -12.63 13.50
C ALA A 353 -17.58 -12.00 13.28
N GLY A 354 -18.17 -12.23 12.10
CA GLY A 354 -19.51 -11.74 11.77
C GLY A 354 -19.61 -10.26 11.41
N GLN A 355 -18.49 -9.53 11.28
CA GLN A 355 -18.52 -8.17 10.75
C GLN A 355 -18.93 -8.17 9.27
N GLN A 356 -19.88 -7.31 8.93
CA GLN A 356 -20.20 -6.99 7.54
C GLN A 356 -19.20 -5.97 6.99
N GLY A 357 -19.00 -6.02 5.68
CA GLY A 357 -18.14 -5.08 4.98
C GLY A 357 -18.66 -3.64 5.09
N SER A 358 -17.74 -2.69 5.07
CA SER A 358 -18.05 -1.27 5.24
C SER A 358 -17.22 -0.42 4.27
N VAL A 359 -17.86 0.59 3.70
CA VAL A 359 -17.24 1.54 2.78
C VAL A 359 -17.46 2.96 3.31
N ARG A 360 -16.38 3.73 3.45
CA ARG A 360 -16.43 5.18 3.70
C ARG A 360 -15.77 5.90 2.55
N GLU A 361 -16.47 6.85 1.95
CA GLU A 361 -15.91 7.74 0.93
C GLU A 361 -15.88 9.16 1.47
N SER A 362 -14.78 9.88 1.26
CA SER A 362 -14.65 11.25 1.72
C SER A 362 -13.79 12.12 0.80
N LYS A 363 -14.07 13.42 0.79
CA LYS A 363 -13.29 14.44 0.10
C LYS A 363 -12.91 15.49 1.15
N ILE A 364 -11.61 15.69 1.35
CA ILE A 364 -11.05 16.54 2.43
C ILE A 364 -10.32 17.77 1.90
#